data_AF-A0A7G2K1Q7-F1
#
_entry.id   AF-A0A7G2K1Q7-F1
#
_cell.length_a   1.000
_cell.length_b   1.000
_cell.length_c   1.000
_cell.angle_alpha   90.00
_cell.angle_beta   90.00
_cell.angle_gamma   90.00
#
_symmetry.space_group_name_H-M   'P 1'
#
loop_
_entity.id
_entity.type
_entity.pdbx_description
1 polymer ?
#
loop_
_entity_poly.entity_id
_entity_poly.type
_entity_poly.pdbx_seq_one_letter_code
_entity_poly.pdbx_strand_id
1 'polypeptide(L)' 'MLKLKDFYSVQELFEFHSQYLPSSIRRIKDKAERENWESRKRVGKGGGKEYALSSMPQALQDEIRNKLLF' A
#
# COMPACT_ATOMS: atom_id res chain seq x y z
N MET A 1 -5.21 3.28 -17.49
CA MET A 1 -6.28 3.10 -16.49
C MET A 1 -5.70 2.30 -15.33
N LEU A 2 -5.32 2.97 -14.24
CA LEU A 2 -4.90 2.27 -13.02
C LEU A 2 -6.18 1.82 -12.30
N LYS A 3 -6.30 0.53 -12.00
CA LYS A 3 -7.49 -0.02 -11.33
C LYS A 3 -7.26 -0.08 -9.83
N LEU A 4 -8.32 0.15 -9.05
CA LEU A 4 -8.35 -0.14 -7.62
C LEU A 4 -8.03 -1.63 -7.39
N LYS A 5 -7.13 -1.91 -6.46
CA LYS A 5 -6.72 -3.27 -6.06
C LYS A 5 -7.03 -3.47 -4.60
N ASP A 6 -7.28 -4.72 -4.22
CA ASP A 6 -7.45 -5.08 -2.81
C ASP A 6 -6.10 -5.15 -2.09
N PHE A 7 -5.00 -5.42 -2.81
CA PHE A 7 -3.67 -5.53 -2.25
C PHE A 7 -2.66 -4.72 -3.06
N TYR A 8 -1.78 -4.00 -2.34
CA TYR A 8 -0.73 -3.18 -2.92
C TYR A 8 0.65 -3.58 -2.41
N SER A 9 1.61 -3.64 -3.32
CA SER A 9 3.01 -3.78 -2.96
C SER A 9 3.57 -2.47 -2.38
N VAL A 10 4.66 -2.56 -1.65
CA VAL A 10 5.33 -1.37 -1.09
C VAL A 10 5.83 -0.41 -2.18
N GLN A 11 6.17 -0.93 -3.35
CA GLN A 11 6.58 -0.11 -4.49
C GLN A 11 5.40 0.71 -5.02
N GLU A 12 4.24 0.10 -5.21
CA GLU A 12 3.03 0.83 -5.63
C GLU A 12 2.61 1.86 -4.58
N LEU A 13 2.68 1.50 -3.30
CA LEU A 13 2.42 2.42 -2.20
C LEU A 13 3.35 3.63 -2.24
N PHE A 14 4.64 3.39 -2.49
CA PHE A 14 5.63 4.45 -2.62
C PHE A 14 5.34 5.38 -3.82
N GLU A 15 4.88 4.81 -4.95
CA GLU A 15 4.53 5.56 -6.17
C GLU A 15 3.28 6.43 -6.03
N PHE A 16 2.39 6.16 -5.06
CA PHE A 16 1.25 7.06 -4.82
C PHE A 16 1.67 8.44 -4.31
N HIS A 17 2.90 8.60 -3.80
CA HIS A 17 3.41 9.84 -3.21
C HIS A 17 2.40 10.47 -2.23
N SER A 18 1.82 9.62 -1.37
CA SER A 18 0.83 10.04 -0.38
C SER A 18 1.49 10.71 0.83
N GLN A 19 0.87 11.77 1.34
CA GLN A 19 1.29 12.41 2.59
C GLN A 19 1.14 11.49 3.81
N TYR A 20 0.29 10.46 3.72
CA TYR A 20 0.10 9.47 4.77
C TYR A 20 1.14 8.34 4.72
N LEU A 21 1.97 8.30 3.69
CA LEU A 21 3.03 7.31 3.51
C LEU A 21 4.42 7.93 3.70
N PRO A 22 5.34 7.22 4.36
CA PRO A 22 6.73 7.63 4.40
C PRO A 22 7.38 7.69 3.01
N SER A 23 8.32 8.61 2.82
CA SER A 23 9.13 8.77 1.59
C SER A 23 10.18 7.67 1.39
N SER A 24 10.02 6.49 1.98
CA SER A 24 10.98 5.39 1.86
C SER A 24 10.29 4.03 1.96
N ILE A 25 10.60 3.14 1.01
CA ILE A 25 10.08 1.75 0.97
C ILE A 25 10.28 1.03 2.32
N ARG A 26 11.46 1.17 2.94
CA ARG A 26 11.74 0.57 4.26
C ARG A 26 10.77 1.09 5.32
N ARG A 27 10.58 2.40 5.40
CA ARG A 27 9.68 3.04 6.39
C ARG A 27 8.21 2.70 6.15
N ILE A 28 7.79 2.48 4.90
CA ILE A 28 6.43 1.99 4.61
C ILE A 28 6.24 0.58 5.19
N LYS A 29 7.24 -0.31 5.08
CA LYS A 29 7.18 -1.64 5.72
C LYS A 29 7.12 -1.51 7.24
N ASP A 30 7.97 -0.68 7.83
CA ASP A 30 8.00 -0.47 9.28
C ASP A 30 6.65 0.09 9.78
N LYS A 31 6.04 1.01 9.01
CA LYS A 31 4.70 1.55 9.31
C LYS A 31 3.63 0.45 9.22
N ALA A 32 3.66 -0.36 8.17
CA ALA A 32 2.72 -1.46 7.98
C ALA A 32 2.82 -2.51 9.10
N GLU A 33 4.02 -2.81 9.57
CA GLU A 33 4.25 -3.71 10.71
C GLU A 33 3.75 -3.08 12.02
N ARG A 34 4.07 -1.81 12.28
CA ARG A 34 3.61 -1.07 13.46
C ARG A 34 2.09 -0.95 13.53
N GLU A 35 1.44 -0.77 12.38
CA GLU A 35 -0.01 -0.60 12.27
C GLU A 35 -0.73 -1.92 11.98
N ASN A 36 -0.03 -3.06 12.03
CA ASN A 36 -0.55 -4.40 11.83
C ASN A 36 -1.39 -4.54 10.53
N TRP A 37 -0.90 -3.97 9.44
CA TRP A 37 -1.55 -4.10 8.14
C TRP A 37 -1.57 -5.58 7.72
N GLU A 38 -2.72 -6.03 7.28
CA GLU A 38 -2.90 -7.37 6.76
C GLU A 38 -2.04 -7.52 5.50
N SER A 39 -1.21 -8.56 5.47
CA SER A 39 -0.25 -8.77 4.40
C SER A 39 -0.33 -10.19 3.86
N ARG A 40 -0.17 -10.31 2.54
CA ARG A 40 -0.07 -11.60 1.85
C ARG A 40 1.24 -11.71 1.11
N LYS A 41 1.70 -12.95 0.90
CA LYS A 41 2.84 -13.21 0.03
C LYS A 41 2.48 -12.81 -1.41
N ARG A 42 3.33 -12.01 -2.04
CA ARG A 42 3.17 -11.61 -3.45
C ARG A 42 3.25 -12.85 -4.34
N VAL A 43 2.28 -12.99 -5.25
CA VAL A 43 2.27 -14.06 -6.25
C VAL A 43 3.17 -13.63 -7.42
N GLY A 44 4.34 -14.26 -7.57
CA GLY A 44 5.30 -13.98 -8.65
C GLY A 44 6.78 -14.11 -8.25
N LYS A 45 7.69 -13.70 -9.14
CA LYS A 45 9.14 -13.67 -8.87
C LYS A 45 9.49 -12.58 -7.84
N GLY A 46 10.24 -12.93 -6.80
CA GLY A 46 10.84 -11.97 -5.86
C GLY A 46 10.27 -11.92 -4.44
N GLY A 47 9.34 -12.82 -4.07
CA GLY A 47 9.05 -13.14 -2.65
C GLY A 47 8.60 -12.01 -1.72
N GLY A 48 8.15 -10.87 -2.27
CA GLY A 48 7.70 -9.72 -1.48
C GLY A 48 6.36 -9.93 -0.77
N LYS A 49 5.96 -8.94 0.04
CA LYS A 49 4.62 -8.85 0.64
C LYS A 49 3.80 -7.77 -0.04
N GLU A 50 2.50 -8.02 -0.20
CA GLU A 50 1.49 -7.03 -0.55
C GLU A 50 0.59 -6.80 0.67
N TYR A 51 0.07 -5.60 0.83
CA TYR A 51 -0.74 -5.18 1.97
C TYR A 51 -2.17 -4.90 1.53
N ALA A 52 -3.14 -5.37 2.31
CA ALA A 52 -4.55 -5.21 2.03
C ALA A 52 -4.95 -3.74 2.21
N LEU A 53 -5.59 -3.14 1.20
CA LEU A 53 -6.10 -1.77 1.25
C LEU A 53 -7.06 -1.59 2.43
N SER A 54 -7.93 -2.58 2.69
CA SER A 54 -8.89 -2.58 3.80
C SER A 54 -8.25 -2.50 5.19
N SER A 55 -7.00 -2.93 5.34
CA SER A 55 -6.27 -2.93 6.62
C SER A 55 -5.47 -1.65 6.86
N MET A 56 -5.39 -0.77 5.86
CA MET A 56 -4.68 0.51 5.96
C MET A 56 -5.55 1.56 6.67
N PRO A 57 -4.97 2.66 7.18
CA PRO A 57 -5.74 3.76 7.76
C PRO A 57 -6.72 4.36 6.75
N GLN A 58 -7.92 4.72 7.19
CA GLN A 58 -9.00 5.24 6.34
C GLN A 58 -8.53 6.39 5.44
N ALA A 59 -7.77 7.35 5.99
CA ALA A 59 -7.26 8.49 5.24
C ALA A 59 -6.36 8.09 4.05
N LEU A 60 -5.55 7.03 4.21
CA LEU A 60 -4.74 6.48 3.12
C LEU A 60 -5.60 5.75 2.10
N GLN A 61 -6.62 5.00 2.56
CA GLN A 61 -7.53 4.32 1.65
C GLN A 61 -8.28 5.31 0.75
N ASP A 62 -8.77 6.40 1.33
CA ASP A 62 -9.51 7.44 0.60
C ASP A 62 -8.61 8.14 -0.42
N GLU A 63 -7.35 8.42 -0.08
CA GLU A 63 -6.40 8.99 -1.03
C GLU A 63 -6.11 8.03 -2.21
N ILE A 64 -5.89 6.74 -1.93
CA ILE A 64 -5.66 5.73 -2.98
C ILE A 64 -6.90 5.61 -3.88
N ARG A 65 -8.11 5.59 -3.31
CA ARG A 65 -9.37 5.56 -4.07
C ARG A 65 -9.51 6.80 -4.94
N ASN A 66 -9.23 7.98 -4.39
CA ASN A 66 -9.33 9.24 -5.12
C ASN A 66 -8.35 9.30 -6.30
N LYS A 67 -7.11 8.83 -6.16
CA LYS A 67 -6.11 8.80 -7.24
C LYS A 67 -6.40 7.78 -8.35
N LEU A 68 -7.27 6.80 -8.09
CA LEU A 68 -7.53 5.69 -9.03
C LEU A 68 -8.92 5.78 -9.69
N LEU A 69 -9.87 6.48 -9.07
CA LEU A 69 -11.23 6.65 -9.57
C LEU A 69 -11.47 7.99 -10.27
N PHE A 70 -10.55 8.96 -10.12
CA PHE A 70 -10.55 10.26 -10.78
C PHE A 70 -9.23 10.47 -11.54
#